data_AF-A0A8J5W9S4-F1
#
_entry.id   AF-A0A8J5W9S4-F1
#
_cell.length_a   1.000
_cell.length_b   1.000
_cell.length_c   1.000
_cell.angle_alpha   90.00
_cell.angle_beta   90.00
_cell.angle_gamma   90.00
#
_symmetry.space_group_name_H-M   'P 1'
#
loop_
_entity.id
_entity.type
_entity.pdbx_description
1 polymer ?
#
loop_
_entity_poly.entity_id
_entity_poly.type
_entity_poly.pdbx_seq_one_letter_code
_entity_poly.pdbx_strand_id
1 'polypeptide(L)'
;MEATAEALTREEVLRRRRRRAARLLALYRRLYWAMAEELRARHRQYVWELGRSPLEDEQPPPPPSASGMGGELLLRPASAAVPRRKKCGFTGCKVRAMAMAKFCHSHILSDPNQVLYKGCAFVIKSGAQIGQITCSRPILKASVPSLCNVHLQRTQKYIAQAYKKVGFNPPPTGKHLISSKMLYRVMWVAIADHMGGSYEEQVHEVLVV
;
A
#
# COMPACT_ATOMS: atom_id res chain seq x y z
N MET A 1 2.79 49.62 -47.81
CA MET A 1 3.60 48.42 -48.14
C MET A 1 3.00 47.27 -47.37
N GLU A 2 2.16 46.48 -48.03
CA GLU A 2 1.57 45.27 -47.46
C GLU A 2 2.56 44.13 -47.61
N ALA A 3 2.98 43.53 -46.50
CA ALA A 3 3.89 42.38 -46.52
C ALA A 3 3.13 41.16 -47.02
N THR A 4 3.40 40.74 -48.26
CA THR A 4 2.89 39.49 -48.81
C THR A 4 3.54 38.33 -48.06
N ALA A 5 2.72 37.46 -47.45
CA ALA A 5 3.23 36.29 -46.76
C ALA A 5 3.95 35.37 -47.75
N GLU A 6 5.28 35.27 -47.63
CA GLU A 6 6.09 34.33 -48.41
C GLU A 6 5.52 32.91 -48.31
N ALA A 7 5.37 32.23 -49.45
CA ALA A 7 4.82 30.89 -49.49
C ALA A 7 5.75 29.91 -48.74
N LEU A 8 5.21 29.25 -47.70
CA LEU A 8 5.97 28.29 -46.89
C LEU A 8 6.43 27.09 -47.72
N THR A 9 7.67 26.65 -47.50
CA THR A 9 8.17 25.41 -48.11
C THR A 9 7.38 24.20 -47.62
N ARG A 10 7.27 23.17 -48.48
CA ARG A 10 6.58 21.90 -48.15
C ARG A 10 7.11 21.29 -46.85
N GLU A 11 8.42 21.34 -46.64
CA GLU A 11 9.07 20.81 -45.45
C GLU A 11 8.64 21.55 -44.18
N GLU A 12 8.55 22.88 -44.22
CA GLU A 12 8.11 23.67 -43.08
C GLU A 12 6.63 23.44 -42.74
N VAL A 13 5.78 23.23 -43.76
CA VAL A 13 4.38 22.82 -43.55
C VAL A 13 4.30 21.48 -42.81
N LEU A 14 5.08 20.48 -43.21
CA LEU A 14 5.13 19.17 -42.56
C LEU A 14 5.65 19.26 -41.12
N ARG A 15 6.72 20.03 -40.87
CA ARG A 15 7.22 20.29 -39.51
C ARG A 15 6.16 20.91 -38.62
N ARG A 16 5.43 21.92 -39.11
CA ARG A 16 4.33 22.57 -38.37
C ARG A 16 3.19 21.60 -38.07
N ARG A 17 2.77 20.77 -39.03
CA ARG A 17 1.73 19.75 -38.83
C ARG A 17 2.16 18.71 -37.79
N ARG A 18 3.39 18.20 -37.88
CA ARG A 18 3.95 17.27 -36.88
C ARG A 18 3.97 17.87 -35.48
N ARG A 19 4.43 19.12 -35.34
CA ARG A 19 4.43 19.84 -34.04
C ARG A 19 3.01 19.99 -33.48
N ARG A 20 2.02 20.33 -34.32
CA ARG A 20 0.61 20.42 -33.90
C ARG A 20 0.04 19.07 -33.46
N ALA A 21 0.28 18.00 -34.22
CA ALA A 21 -0.17 16.66 -33.88
C ALA A 21 0.48 16.16 -32.57
N ALA A 22 1.78 16.38 -32.39
CA ALA A 22 2.49 16.02 -31.16
C ALA A 22 1.94 16.78 -29.93
N ARG A 23 1.65 18.08 -30.08
CA ARG A 23 1.00 18.86 -29.00
C ARG A 23 -0.38 18.33 -28.67
N LEU A 24 -1.19 17.99 -29.69
CA LEU A 24 -2.52 17.42 -29.49
C LEU A 24 -2.44 16.10 -28.71
N LEU A 25 -1.58 15.18 -29.14
CA LEU A 25 -1.35 13.91 -28.46
C LEU A 25 -0.91 14.10 -27.00
N ALA A 26 -0.01 15.05 -26.75
CA ALA A 26 0.44 15.37 -25.40
C ALA A 26 -0.71 15.89 -24.51
N LEU A 27 -1.59 16.73 -25.04
CA LEU A 27 -2.77 17.22 -24.33
C LEU A 27 -3.76 16.09 -24.03
N TYR A 28 -4.09 15.26 -25.01
CA TYR A 28 -4.98 14.11 -24.80
C TYR A 28 -4.44 13.13 -23.77
N ARG A 29 -3.13 12.84 -23.81
CA ARG A 29 -2.49 12.00 -22.80
C ARG A 29 -2.61 12.60 -21.40
N ARG A 30 -2.39 13.91 -21.24
CA ARG A 30 -2.57 14.59 -19.95
C ARG A 30 -4.02 14.54 -19.47
N LEU A 31 -4.99 14.82 -20.34
CA LEU A 31 -6.42 14.75 -20.03
C LEU A 31 -6.83 13.34 -19.60
N TYR A 32 -6.37 12.32 -20.32
CA TYR A 32 -6.63 10.92 -19.98
C TYR A 32 -6.14 10.59 -18.56
N TRP A 33 -4.89 10.94 -18.24
CA TRP A 33 -4.33 10.64 -16.92
C TRP A 33 -5.02 11.43 -15.81
N ALA A 34 -5.33 12.70 -16.02
CA ALA A 34 -6.08 13.51 -15.06
C ALA A 34 -7.46 12.90 -14.78
N MET A 35 -8.20 12.54 -15.83
CA MET A 35 -9.50 11.87 -15.70
C MET A 35 -9.38 10.51 -15.02
N ALA A 36 -8.36 9.72 -15.36
CA ALA A 36 -8.13 8.42 -14.74
C ALA A 36 -7.80 8.54 -13.25
N GLU A 37 -7.03 9.55 -12.84
CA GLU A 37 -6.74 9.84 -11.43
C GLU A 37 -8.00 10.28 -10.68
N GLU A 38 -8.81 11.15 -11.27
CA GLU A 38 -10.09 11.58 -10.71
C GLU A 38 -11.06 10.41 -10.55
N LEU A 39 -11.19 9.56 -11.57
CA LEU A 39 -12.04 8.37 -11.51
C LEU A 39 -11.56 7.41 -10.40
N ARG A 40 -10.25 7.17 -10.29
CA ARG A 40 -9.70 6.36 -9.18
C ARG A 40 -9.98 6.99 -7.83
N ALA A 41 -9.91 8.31 -7.69
CA ALA A 41 -10.21 9.01 -6.44
C ALA A 41 -11.67 8.88 -6.05
N ARG A 42 -12.60 9.15 -6.98
CA ARG A 42 -14.04 8.98 -6.78
C ARG A 42 -14.41 7.52 -6.50
N HIS A 43 -13.79 6.57 -7.20
CA HIS A 43 -13.99 5.14 -6.95
C HIS A 43 -13.53 4.74 -5.55
N ARG A 44 -12.38 5.25 -5.08
CA ARG A 44 -11.93 5.02 -3.69
C ARG A 44 -12.95 5.57 -2.69
N GLN A 45 -13.50 6.76 -2.92
CA GLN A 45 -14.56 7.33 -2.08
C GLN A 45 -15.84 6.49 -2.11
N TYR A 46 -16.30 6.10 -3.29
CA TYR A 46 -17.46 5.22 -3.47
C TYR A 46 -17.28 3.89 -2.72
N VAL A 47 -16.13 3.22 -2.90
CA VAL A 47 -15.79 1.98 -2.18
C VAL A 47 -15.65 2.24 -0.68
N TRP A 48 -15.26 3.45 -0.27
CA TRP A 48 -15.18 3.91 1.12
C TRP A 48 -16.50 4.43 1.72
N GLU A 49 -17.55 4.61 0.93
CA GLU A 49 -18.86 5.05 1.44
C GLU A 49 -19.88 3.93 1.30
N LEU A 50 -20.02 3.40 0.08
CA LEU A 50 -21.07 2.47 -0.34
C LEU A 50 -20.60 1.02 -0.50
N GLY A 51 -19.30 0.78 -0.66
CA GLY A 51 -18.75 -0.56 -0.86
C GLY A 51 -19.20 -1.55 0.23
N ARG A 52 -20.00 -2.54 -0.17
CA ARG A 52 -20.36 -3.72 0.64
C ARG A 52 -19.37 -4.83 0.35
N SER A 53 -19.06 -5.64 1.37
CA SER A 53 -18.29 -6.85 1.15
C SER A 53 -19.22 -7.92 0.55
N PRO A 54 -18.82 -8.66 -0.50
CA PRO A 54 -19.62 -9.78 -1.03
C PRO A 54 -19.96 -10.83 0.04
N LEU A 55 -19.22 -10.86 1.15
CA LEU A 55 -19.46 -11.76 2.28
C LEU A 55 -20.63 -11.34 3.19
N GLU A 56 -21.17 -10.13 3.03
CA GLU A 56 -22.34 -9.65 3.78
C GLU A 56 -23.68 -10.00 3.11
N ASP A 57 -23.68 -10.41 1.84
CA ASP A 57 -24.90 -10.74 1.09
C ASP A 57 -25.46 -12.13 1.45
N GLU A 58 -24.67 -12.98 2.12
CA GLU A 58 -25.06 -14.33 2.58
C GLU A 58 -25.78 -14.33 3.95
N GLN A 59 -25.89 -13.18 4.63
CA GLN A 59 -26.49 -13.12 5.97
C GLN A 59 -27.97 -12.72 5.89
N PRO A 60 -28.91 -13.55 6.40
CA PRO A 60 -30.33 -13.23 6.36
C PRO A 60 -30.60 -11.89 7.04
N PRO A 61 -31.59 -11.12 6.56
CA PRO A 61 -31.86 -9.78 7.06
C PRO A 61 -32.10 -9.81 8.58
N PRO A 62 -31.53 -8.84 9.34
CA PRO A 62 -31.78 -8.76 10.76
C PRO A 62 -33.28 -8.52 11.03
N PRO A 63 -33.85 -9.12 12.08
CA PRO A 63 -35.25 -8.93 12.42
C PRO A 63 -35.55 -7.45 12.70
N PRO A 64 -36.73 -6.94 12.31
CA PRO A 64 -37.09 -5.54 12.49
C PRO A 64 -37.44 -5.24 13.95
N SER A 65 -36.43 -5.07 14.81
CA SER A 65 -36.65 -4.50 16.14
C SER A 65 -35.35 -3.96 16.75
N ALA A 66 -35.12 -2.65 16.59
CA ALA A 66 -34.51 -1.75 17.59
C ALA A 66 -34.01 -0.46 16.91
N SER A 67 -34.93 0.38 16.45
CA SER A 67 -34.64 1.81 16.25
C SER A 67 -35.91 2.57 16.56
N GLY A 68 -35.91 3.24 17.71
CA GLY A 68 -37.05 3.94 18.27
C GLY A 68 -37.59 5.06 17.39
N MET A 69 -38.91 5.10 17.36
CA MET A 69 -39.86 6.21 17.24
C MET A 69 -39.36 7.64 17.00
N GLY A 70 -40.03 8.32 16.07
CA GLY A 70 -40.08 9.78 15.96
C GLY A 70 -40.28 10.24 14.51
N GLY A 71 -41.52 10.23 14.03
CA GLY A 71 -41.87 10.71 12.70
C GLY A 71 -42.15 12.22 12.68
N GLU A 72 -41.77 12.89 11.59
CA GLU A 72 -42.56 13.96 10.99
C GLU A 72 -42.19 14.11 9.51
N LEU A 73 -43.21 14.19 8.66
CA LEU A 73 -43.15 14.15 7.22
C LEU A 73 -42.93 15.57 6.67
N LEU A 74 -41.73 15.89 6.17
CA LEU A 74 -41.54 17.02 5.26
C LEU A 74 -40.63 16.62 4.09
N LEU A 75 -41.16 16.87 2.90
CA LEU A 75 -40.56 16.62 1.59
C LEU A 75 -39.16 17.23 1.50
N ARG A 76 -38.14 16.37 1.53
CA ARG A 76 -36.80 16.66 1.00
C ARG A 76 -36.43 15.48 0.10
N PRO A 77 -35.80 15.68 -1.07
CA PRO A 77 -35.38 14.55 -1.88
C PRO A 77 -34.54 13.66 -0.98
N ALA A 78 -34.95 12.40 -0.82
CA ALA A 78 -34.24 11.42 -0.03
C ALA A 78 -32.82 11.33 -0.59
N SER A 79 -31.88 12.06 0.02
CA SER A 79 -30.49 11.70 -0.03
C SER A 79 -30.47 10.29 0.52
N ALA A 80 -30.42 9.29 -0.37
CA ALA A 80 -30.33 7.89 0.00
C ALA A 80 -29.36 7.82 1.17
N ALA A 81 -29.86 7.44 2.35
CA ALA A 81 -29.08 7.48 3.57
C ALA A 81 -27.91 6.52 3.37
N VAL A 82 -26.77 7.06 2.95
CA VAL A 82 -25.55 6.30 2.68
C VAL A 82 -25.31 5.47 3.94
N PRO A 83 -25.34 4.13 3.85
CA PRO A 83 -25.20 3.29 5.02
C PRO A 83 -23.90 3.65 5.74
N ARG A 84 -24.02 4.24 6.92
CA ARG A 84 -22.84 4.62 7.71
C ARG A 84 -22.08 3.33 8.04
N ARG A 85 -20.81 3.28 7.67
CA ARG A 85 -19.96 2.11 7.95
C ARG A 85 -19.99 1.72 9.41
N LYS A 86 -20.10 0.40 9.61
CA LYS A 86 -20.11 -0.24 10.91
C LYS A 86 -18.79 0.05 11.66
N LYS A 87 -18.87 0.08 12.98
CA LYS A 87 -17.69 0.15 13.85
C LYS A 87 -16.89 -1.14 13.70
N CYS A 88 -15.59 -1.09 14.03
CA CYS A 88 -14.76 -2.28 14.09
C CYS A 88 -15.40 -3.35 14.99
N GLY A 89 -15.47 -4.59 14.51
CA GLY A 89 -16.04 -5.73 15.24
C GLY A 89 -15.20 -6.23 16.41
N PHE A 90 -13.98 -5.71 16.57
CA PHE A 90 -13.15 -6.01 17.74
C PHE A 90 -13.74 -5.41 19.02
N THR A 91 -13.84 -6.22 20.07
CA THR A 91 -14.44 -5.85 21.36
C THR A 91 -13.81 -4.57 21.93
N GLY A 92 -14.63 -3.56 22.22
CA GLY A 92 -14.17 -2.29 22.78
C GLY A 92 -13.50 -1.33 21.79
N CYS A 93 -13.36 -1.68 20.51
CA CYS A 93 -12.79 -0.79 19.50
C CYS A 93 -13.82 0.26 19.03
N LYS A 94 -13.48 1.54 19.18
CA LYS A 94 -14.33 2.67 18.73
C LYS A 94 -14.02 3.13 17.30
N VAL A 95 -12.96 2.61 16.69
CA VAL A 95 -12.51 2.99 15.35
C VAL A 95 -13.47 2.41 14.30
N ARG A 96 -13.66 3.13 13.20
CA ARG A 96 -14.45 2.65 12.06
C ARG A 96 -13.76 1.46 11.40
N ALA A 97 -14.55 0.47 10.98
CA ALA A 97 -14.01 -0.63 10.20
C ALA A 97 -13.46 -0.13 8.85
N MET A 98 -12.50 -0.86 8.29
CA MET A 98 -11.97 -0.60 6.96
C MET A 98 -13.02 -0.83 5.89
N ALA A 99 -12.72 -0.39 4.67
CA ALA A 99 -13.62 -0.65 3.56
C ALA A 99 -13.81 -2.13 3.27
N MET A 100 -15.08 -2.53 3.14
CA MET A 100 -15.48 -3.91 2.85
C MET A 100 -14.97 -4.94 3.89
N ALA A 101 -14.64 -4.50 5.11
CA ALA A 101 -14.09 -5.32 6.18
C ALA A 101 -14.90 -5.12 7.48
N LYS A 102 -14.88 -6.15 8.35
CA LYS A 102 -15.52 -6.10 9.68
C LYS A 102 -14.64 -5.40 10.73
N PHE A 103 -13.34 -5.27 10.48
CA PHE A 103 -12.36 -4.74 11.43
C PHE A 103 -11.67 -3.48 10.91
N CYS A 104 -11.13 -2.65 11.81
CA CYS A 104 -10.28 -1.52 11.45
C CYS A 104 -8.85 -1.98 11.13
N HIS A 105 -8.02 -1.08 10.61
CA HIS A 105 -6.64 -1.42 10.23
C HIS A 105 -5.82 -2.03 11.37
N SER A 106 -6.01 -1.60 12.63
CA SER A 106 -5.25 -2.16 13.77
C SER A 106 -5.70 -3.56 14.18
N HIS A 107 -6.97 -3.92 13.92
CA HIS A 107 -7.55 -5.21 14.32
C HIS A 107 -7.83 -6.11 13.11
N ILE A 108 -7.32 -5.76 11.93
CA ILE A 108 -7.62 -6.49 10.70
C ILE A 108 -7.07 -7.94 10.72
N LEU A 109 -6.11 -8.23 11.59
CA LEU A 109 -5.57 -9.59 11.79
C LEU A 109 -6.45 -10.44 12.73
N SER A 110 -7.45 -9.84 13.38
CA SER A 110 -8.46 -10.57 14.16
C SER A 110 -9.57 -11.16 13.27
N ASP A 111 -9.56 -10.86 11.97
CA ASP A 111 -10.51 -11.43 11.02
C ASP A 111 -10.11 -12.87 10.68
N PRO A 112 -10.96 -13.88 10.95
CA PRO A 112 -10.66 -15.28 10.62
C PRO A 112 -10.50 -15.50 9.11
N ASN A 113 -11.14 -14.66 8.28
CA ASN A 113 -11.10 -14.75 6.82
C ASN A 113 -10.06 -13.79 6.22
N GLN A 114 -9.05 -13.38 6.98
CA GLN A 114 -8.04 -12.44 6.50
C GLN A 114 -7.13 -13.04 5.41
N VAL A 115 -7.41 -12.70 4.15
CA VAL A 115 -6.58 -13.13 3.01
C VAL A 115 -5.51 -12.11 2.64
N LEU A 116 -5.73 -10.81 2.85
CA LEU A 116 -4.88 -9.74 2.30
C LEU A 116 -3.74 -9.32 3.23
N TYR A 117 -3.97 -9.34 4.54
CA TYR A 117 -3.00 -8.88 5.54
C TYR A 117 -2.31 -10.03 6.29
N LYS A 118 -1.07 -9.78 6.73
CA LYS A 118 -0.30 -10.59 7.68
C LYS A 118 0.37 -9.69 8.72
N GLY A 119 0.83 -10.26 9.83
CA GLY A 119 1.61 -9.52 10.84
C GLY A 119 3.03 -9.23 10.35
N CYS A 120 3.56 -8.08 10.73
CA CYS A 120 4.99 -7.76 10.58
C CYS A 120 5.84 -8.79 11.33
N ALA A 121 6.78 -9.42 10.61
CA ALA A 121 7.64 -10.49 11.12
C ALA A 121 8.85 -9.98 11.91
N PHE A 122 9.01 -8.65 12.06
CA PHE A 122 10.12 -8.08 12.82
C PHE A 122 10.09 -8.54 14.27
N VAL A 123 11.22 -9.05 14.73
CA VAL A 123 11.41 -9.57 16.09
C VAL A 123 11.83 -8.43 17.01
N ILE A 124 10.99 -8.14 18.00
CA ILE A 124 11.26 -7.06 18.96
C ILE A 124 12.13 -7.60 20.10
N LYS A 125 11.79 -8.78 20.62
CA LYS A 125 12.53 -9.46 21.69
C LYS A 125 12.49 -10.97 21.43
N SER A 126 13.65 -11.60 21.61
CA SER A 126 13.80 -13.06 21.62
C SER A 126 14.39 -13.45 22.96
N GLY A 127 13.77 -14.41 23.65
CA GLY A 127 14.31 -14.96 24.89
C GLY A 127 13.98 -16.45 24.99
N ALA A 128 14.93 -17.24 25.50
CA ALA A 128 14.81 -18.70 25.61
C ALA A 128 13.56 -19.18 26.37
N GLN A 129 13.02 -18.36 27.28
CA GLN A 129 11.86 -18.71 28.11
C GLN A 129 10.53 -18.05 27.67
N ILE A 130 10.56 -16.98 26.87
CA ILE A 130 9.38 -16.12 26.60
C ILE A 130 8.90 -16.29 25.14
N GLY A 131 9.66 -17.03 24.33
CA GLY A 131 9.41 -17.14 22.90
C GLY A 131 9.73 -15.85 22.16
N GLN A 132 9.39 -15.83 20.86
CA GLN A 132 9.70 -14.72 19.97
C GLN A 132 8.55 -13.71 19.95
N ILE A 133 8.80 -12.49 20.46
CA ILE A 133 7.82 -11.41 20.41
C ILE A 133 7.99 -10.66 19.09
N THR A 134 7.00 -10.77 18.22
CA THR A 134 6.97 -10.08 16.91
C THR A 134 6.16 -8.79 16.97
N CYS A 135 6.43 -7.87 16.04
CA CYS A 135 5.76 -6.58 15.95
C CYS A 135 4.25 -6.66 15.72
N SER A 136 3.76 -7.72 15.07
CA SER A 136 2.35 -7.97 14.73
C SER A 136 1.61 -6.84 13.99
N ARG A 137 2.30 -5.75 13.59
CA ARG A 137 1.70 -4.65 12.83
C ARG A 137 1.17 -5.17 11.48
N PRO A 138 -0.08 -4.89 11.11
CA PRO A 138 -0.64 -5.39 9.85
C PRO A 138 0.10 -4.85 8.63
N ILE A 139 0.51 -5.76 7.75
CA ILE A 139 1.17 -5.51 6.45
C ILE A 139 0.49 -6.34 5.36
N LEU A 140 0.66 -5.99 4.09
CA LEU A 140 0.11 -6.79 2.99
C LEU A 140 0.88 -8.11 2.87
N LYS A 141 0.21 -9.21 2.50
CA LYS A 141 0.89 -10.49 2.25
C LYS A 141 1.94 -10.40 1.15
N ALA A 142 1.72 -9.55 0.16
CA ALA A 142 2.65 -9.24 -0.92
C ALA A 142 3.87 -8.40 -0.51
N SER A 143 3.92 -7.89 0.73
CA SER A 143 5.10 -7.17 1.22
C SER A 143 6.27 -8.13 1.39
N VAL A 144 7.31 -7.91 0.57
CA VAL A 144 8.60 -8.60 0.62
C VAL A 144 9.70 -7.54 0.82
N PRO A 145 10.48 -7.61 1.90
CA PRO A 145 10.36 -8.53 3.04
C PRO A 145 9.11 -8.27 3.89
N SER A 146 8.75 -9.23 4.75
CA SER A 146 7.56 -9.19 5.62
C SER A 146 7.68 -8.20 6.80
N LEU A 147 8.08 -6.96 6.52
CA LEU A 147 8.34 -5.90 7.50
C LEU A 147 7.38 -4.71 7.28
N CYS A 148 6.96 -4.07 8.37
CA CYS A 148 6.28 -2.78 8.29
C CYS A 148 7.28 -1.68 7.91
N ASN A 149 6.81 -0.55 7.35
CA ASN A 149 7.69 0.54 6.89
C ASN A 149 8.72 0.99 7.94
N VAL A 150 8.34 1.07 9.22
CA VAL A 150 9.24 1.44 10.31
C VAL A 150 10.37 0.43 10.47
N HIS A 151 10.05 -0.86 10.45
CA HIS A 151 11.04 -1.93 10.60
C HIS A 151 11.84 -2.16 9.33
N LEU A 152 11.25 -1.98 8.14
CA LEU A 152 11.97 -2.00 6.87
C LEU A 152 13.05 -0.91 6.83
N GLN A 153 12.68 0.34 7.15
CA GLN A 153 13.63 1.46 7.21
C GLN A 153 14.70 1.24 8.27
N ARG A 154 14.33 0.68 9.43
CA ARG A 154 15.27 0.36 10.50
C ARG A 154 16.27 -0.71 10.09
N THR A 155 15.81 -1.81 9.50
CA THR A 155 16.66 -2.89 8.98
C THR A 155 17.58 -2.38 7.87
N GLN A 156 17.09 -1.55 6.95
CA GLN A 156 17.92 -0.92 5.91
C GLN A 156 19.05 -0.07 6.51
N LYS A 157 18.78 0.70 7.58
CA LYS A 157 19.81 1.47 8.28
C LYS A 157 20.87 0.57 8.92
N TYR A 158 20.46 -0.54 9.55
CA TYR A 158 21.39 -1.49 10.15
C TYR A 158 22.27 -2.18 9.10
N ILE A 159 21.69 -2.60 7.98
CA ILE A 159 22.43 -3.16 6.85
C ILE A 159 23.46 -2.14 6.32
N ALA A 160 23.05 -0.89 6.11
CA ALA A 160 23.96 0.16 5.65
C ALA A 160 25.09 0.44 6.65
N GLN A 161 24.83 0.38 7.96
CA GLN A 161 25.85 0.51 9.00
C GLN A 161 26.81 -0.68 9.00
N ALA A 162 26.30 -1.91 8.87
CA ALA A 162 27.13 -3.12 8.78
C ALA A 162 28.07 -3.06 7.55
N TYR A 163 27.55 -2.65 6.38
CA TYR A 163 28.36 -2.44 5.18
C TYR A 163 29.49 -1.41 5.42
N LYS A 164 29.17 -0.27 6.06
CA LYS A 164 30.19 0.72 6.43
C LYS A 164 31.25 0.16 7.36
N LYS A 165 30.87 -0.65 8.37
CA LYS A 165 31.82 -1.28 9.29
C LYS A 165 32.80 -2.21 8.58
N VAL A 166 32.36 -2.94 7.56
CA VAL A 166 33.20 -3.86 6.78
C VAL A 166 33.91 -3.18 5.59
N GLY A 167 33.84 -1.85 5.48
CA GLY A 167 34.47 -1.09 4.39
C GLY A 167 33.84 -1.31 3.01
N PHE A 168 32.62 -1.87 2.95
CA PHE A 168 31.89 -2.09 1.71
C PHE A 168 30.96 -0.91 1.41
N ASN A 169 31.12 -0.30 0.22
CA ASN A 169 30.24 0.76 -0.25
C ASN A 169 29.43 0.24 -1.44
N PRO A 170 28.17 -0.22 -1.26
CA PRO A 170 27.37 -0.68 -2.38
C PRO A 170 27.12 0.47 -3.37
N PRO A 171 27.31 0.27 -4.68
CA PRO A 171 26.99 1.31 -5.65
C PRO A 171 25.48 1.57 -5.68
N PRO A 172 25.07 2.80 -6.04
CA PRO A 172 23.67 3.24 -5.98
C PRO A 172 22.73 2.54 -6.97
N THR A 173 23.25 1.73 -7.89
CA THR A 173 22.45 0.96 -8.86
C THR A 173 22.48 -0.51 -8.46
N GLY A 174 21.31 -1.06 -8.14
CA GLY A 174 21.10 -2.41 -7.59
C GLY A 174 21.39 -3.54 -8.58
N LYS A 175 22.60 -3.60 -9.11
CA LYS A 175 23.11 -4.74 -9.88
C LYS A 175 24.38 -5.23 -9.24
N HIS A 176 24.25 -6.13 -8.27
CA HIS A 176 25.37 -7.00 -7.91
C HIS A 176 24.92 -8.43 -7.74
N LEU A 177 25.52 -9.30 -8.54
CA LEU A 177 25.83 -10.67 -8.17
C LEU A 177 26.85 -10.60 -7.03
N ILE A 178 26.37 -10.39 -5.80
CA ILE A 178 27.20 -10.49 -4.62
C ILE A 178 27.43 -11.99 -4.42
N SER A 179 28.69 -12.42 -4.41
CA SER A 179 29.05 -13.81 -4.13
C SER A 179 28.34 -14.25 -2.85
N SER A 180 27.61 -15.36 -2.94
CA SER A 180 26.80 -15.94 -1.86
C SER A 180 27.55 -15.94 -0.51
N LYS A 181 28.85 -16.26 -0.51
CA LYS A 181 29.71 -16.25 0.70
C LYS A 181 29.86 -14.87 1.37
N MET A 182 29.86 -13.79 0.59
CA MET A 182 30.05 -12.42 1.09
C MET A 182 28.74 -11.84 1.64
N LEU A 183 27.61 -12.21 1.03
CA LEU A 183 26.28 -11.96 1.60
C LEU A 183 26.15 -12.65 2.95
N TYR A 184 26.46 -13.95 3.02
CA TYR A 184 26.44 -14.68 4.29
C TYR A 184 27.33 -14.04 5.35
N ARG A 185 28.54 -13.59 5.00
CA ARG A 185 29.47 -13.00 5.98
C ARG A 185 29.04 -11.62 6.50
N VAL A 186 28.53 -10.73 5.63
CA VAL A 186 28.01 -9.41 6.09
C VAL A 186 26.73 -9.58 6.89
N MET A 187 25.87 -10.50 6.47
CA MET A 187 24.64 -10.85 7.15
C MET A 187 24.93 -11.49 8.51
N TRP A 188 25.95 -12.36 8.62
CA TRP A 188 26.41 -12.94 9.89
C TRP A 188 26.90 -11.87 10.86
N VAL A 189 27.70 -10.90 10.39
CA VAL A 189 28.18 -9.79 11.24
C VAL A 189 27.02 -8.90 11.68
N ALA A 190 26.07 -8.60 10.80
CA ALA A 190 24.88 -7.80 11.14
C ALA A 190 23.93 -8.53 12.10
N ILE A 191 23.82 -9.85 12.01
CA ILE A 191 23.02 -10.70 12.90
C ILE A 191 23.72 -10.86 14.26
N ALA A 192 25.04 -11.13 14.28
CA ALA A 192 25.81 -11.30 15.52
C ALA A 192 25.91 -10.01 16.35
N ASP A 193 26.01 -8.84 15.71
CA ASP A 193 26.06 -7.55 16.40
C ASP A 193 24.71 -7.14 17.02
N HIS A 194 23.58 -7.69 16.56
CA HIS A 194 22.24 -7.22 16.95
C HIS A 194 21.36 -8.26 17.64
N MET A 195 21.60 -9.55 17.39
CA MET A 195 20.78 -10.64 17.92
C MET A 195 21.70 -11.69 18.52
N GLY A 196 21.93 -11.57 19.83
CA GLY A 196 22.62 -12.61 20.61
C GLY A 196 22.00 -13.97 20.31
N GLY A 197 22.81 -14.80 19.65
CA GLY A 197 22.62 -16.21 19.31
C GLY A 197 21.17 -16.68 19.11
N SER A 198 20.74 -16.80 17.86
CA SER A 198 20.09 -18.00 17.29
C SER A 198 19.27 -17.69 16.02
N TYR A 199 19.20 -18.67 15.12
CA TYR A 199 18.24 -18.90 14.02
C TYR A 199 18.67 -18.50 12.57
N GLU A 200 18.75 -19.55 11.72
CA GLU A 200 19.32 -19.62 10.37
C GLU A 200 18.32 -19.41 9.20
N GLU A 201 17.01 -19.22 9.44
CA GLU A 201 16.02 -19.41 8.36
C GLU A 201 15.48 -18.15 7.65
N GLN A 202 15.80 -16.92 8.07
CA GLN A 202 15.18 -15.72 7.46
C GLN A 202 15.99 -15.04 6.35
N VAL A 203 17.10 -15.64 5.95
CA VAL A 203 18.09 -14.97 5.11
C VAL A 203 18.02 -15.30 3.62
N HIS A 204 17.22 -16.28 3.23
CA HIS A 204 16.98 -16.59 1.81
C HIS A 204 15.97 -15.66 1.12
N GLU A 205 15.05 -15.01 1.85
CA GLU A 205 14.01 -14.18 1.21
C GLU A 205 14.48 -12.74 0.87
N VAL A 206 15.53 -12.23 1.52
CA VAL A 206 15.97 -10.82 1.33
C VAL A 206 16.94 -10.67 0.14
N LEU A 207 17.46 -11.78 -0.39
CA LEU A 207 18.54 -11.78 -1.41
C LEU A 207 18.14 -12.35 -2.78
N VAL A 208 16.85 -12.70 -2.98
CA VAL A 208 16.33 -13.24 -4.26
C VAL A 208 15.34 -12.26 -4.93
N VAL A 209 15.50 -10.95 -4.72
CA VAL A 209 14.82 -9.92 -5.52
C VAL A 209 15.83 -9.03 -6.22
#